data_AF-A0A919YIG3-F1
#
_entry.id   AF-A0A919YIG3-F1
#
_cell.length_a   1.000
_cell.length_b   1.000
_cell.length_c   1.000
_cell.angle_alpha   90.00
_cell.angle_beta   90.00
_cell.angle_gamma   90.00
#
_symmetry.space_group_name_H-M   'P 1'
#
loop_
_entity.id
_entity.type
_entity.pdbx_description
1 polymer ?
#
loop_
_entity_poly.entity_id
_entity_poly.type
_entity_poly.pdbx_seq_one_letter_code
_entity_poly.pdbx_strand_id
1 'polypeptide(L)'
;MILSERQQEALNKAQKHGGKLIRWNQGGYWTYEEAAAKHSDPSLDASTLEWCCTTNTIFALVRRGFMMMDNWESCSLIHRGIVQEDL
;
A
#
# COMPACT_ATOMS: atom_id res chain seq x y z
N MET A 1 15.66 10.21 -5.56
CA MET A 1 15.32 10.15 -4.12
C MET A 1 15.33 8.68 -3.73
N ILE A 2 16.10 8.27 -2.71
CA ILE A 2 16.24 6.85 -2.34
C ILE A 2 15.09 6.47 -1.40
N LEU A 3 14.32 5.44 -1.76
CA LEU A 3 13.30 4.86 -0.89
C LEU A 3 13.96 3.97 0.16
N SER A 4 13.39 3.90 1.36
CA SER A 4 13.78 2.84 2.30
C SER A 4 13.32 1.49 1.77
N GLU A 5 13.94 0.40 2.22
CA GLU A 5 13.56 -0.96 1.82
C GLU A 5 12.07 -1.22 2.05
N ARG A 6 11.52 -0.80 3.20
CA ARG A 6 10.09 -0.91 3.52
C ARG A 6 9.18 -0.11 2.59
N GLN A 7 9.62 1.06 2.14
CA GLN A 7 8.87 1.88 1.19
C GLN A 7 8.87 1.23 -0.19
N GLN A 8 10.02 0.72 -0.63
CA GLN A 8 10.14 0.01 -1.90
C GLN A 8 9.30 -1.28 -1.90
N GLU A 9 9.36 -2.04 -0.81
CA GLU A 9 8.56 -3.25 -0.66
C GLU A 9 7.06 -2.97 -0.71
N ALA A 10 6.59 -1.91 -0.04
CA ALA A 10 5.18 -1.51 -0.09
C ALA A 10 4.73 -1.16 -1.52
N LEU A 11 5.56 -0.49 -2.32
CA LEU A 11 5.27 -0.25 -3.74
C LEU A 11 5.23 -1.54 -4.54
N ASN A 12 6.20 -2.44 -4.34
CA ASN A 12 6.25 -3.72 -5.05
C ASN A 12 5.01 -4.57 -4.73
N LYS A 13 4.58 -4.59 -3.47
CA LYS A 13 3.35 -5.29 -3.04
C LYS A 13 2.11 -4.65 -3.65
N ALA A 14 1.98 -3.32 -3.59
CA ALA A 14 0.88 -2.64 -4.26
C ALA A 14 0.84 -2.98 -5.76
N GLN A 15 1.97 -2.90 -6.47
CA GLN A 15 2.06 -3.19 -7.91
C GLN A 15 1.66 -4.62 -8.24
N LYS A 16 2.12 -5.59 -7.45
CA LYS A 16 1.82 -7.00 -7.65
C LYS A 16 0.35 -7.34 -7.39
N HIS A 17 -0.31 -6.59 -6.52
CA HIS A 17 -1.66 -6.87 -6.02
C HIS A 17 -2.69 -5.81 -6.46
N GLY A 18 -2.71 -5.50 -7.76
CA GLY A 18 -3.76 -4.65 -8.35
C GLY A 18 -3.60 -3.14 -8.12
N GLY A 19 -2.43 -2.71 -7.66
CA GLY A 19 -2.07 -1.30 -7.51
C GLY A 19 -2.64 -0.61 -6.27
N LYS A 20 -3.17 -1.37 -5.30
CA LYS A 20 -3.87 -0.82 -4.13
C LYS A 20 -3.39 -1.45 -2.84
N LEU A 21 -3.37 -0.66 -1.76
CA LEU A 21 -3.26 -1.15 -0.39
C LEU A 21 -4.45 -0.63 0.42
N ILE A 22 -4.91 -1.45 1.35
CA ILE A 22 -6.00 -1.15 2.26
C ILE A 22 -5.50 -1.14 3.71
N ARG A 23 -6.15 -0.31 4.52
CA ARG A 23 -5.87 -0.22 5.94
C ARG A 23 -6.47 -1.43 6.65
N TRP A 24 -5.70 -2.02 7.54
CA TRP A 24 -6.15 -3.10 8.41
C TRP A 24 -6.79 -2.51 9.67
N ASN A 25 -7.95 -3.07 10.06
CA ASN A 25 -8.82 -2.51 11.10
C ASN A 25 -8.13 -2.36 12.47
N GLN A 26 -7.11 -3.17 12.78
CA GLN A 26 -6.31 -3.03 14.00
C GLN A 26 -4.94 -2.38 13.71
N GLY A 27 -4.65 -1.27 14.39
CA GLY A 27 -3.27 -0.85 14.65
C GLY A 27 -2.57 0.03 13.61
N GLY A 28 -3.28 0.57 12.61
CA GLY A 28 -2.67 1.49 11.64
C GLY A 28 -1.69 0.79 10.68
N TYR A 29 -1.94 -0.49 10.44
CA TYR A 29 -1.25 -1.28 9.43
C TYR A 29 -1.99 -1.25 8.09
N TRP A 30 -1.26 -1.56 7.03
CA TRP A 30 -1.74 -1.55 5.65
C TRP A 30 -1.28 -2.81 4.95
N THR A 31 -2.14 -3.40 4.14
CA THR A 31 -1.87 -4.62 3.38
C THR A 31 -2.57 -4.59 2.03
N TYR A 32 -2.38 -5.60 1.20
CA TYR A 32 -3.11 -5.73 -0.06
C TYR A 32 -4.45 -6.45 0.14
N GLU A 33 -5.39 -6.24 -0.78
CA GLU A 33 -6.80 -6.64 -0.61
C GLU A 33 -6.97 -8.15 -0.37
N GLU A 34 -6.21 -9.00 -1.06
CA GLU A 34 -6.32 -10.45 -0.93
C GLU A 34 -5.87 -10.96 0.44
N ALA A 35 -4.91 -10.28 1.09
CA ALA A 35 -4.50 -10.62 2.45
C ALA A 35 -5.61 -10.25 3.44
N ALA A 36 -6.25 -9.09 3.27
CA ALA A 36 -7.35 -8.70 4.15
C ALA A 36 -8.60 -9.57 3.94
N ALA A 37 -8.94 -9.93 2.69
CA ALA A 37 -10.13 -10.74 2.40
C ALA A 37 -10.06 -12.16 2.98
N LYS A 38 -8.85 -12.75 3.05
CA LYS A 38 -8.61 -14.04 3.71
C LYS A 38 -8.83 -13.98 5.23
N HIS A 39 -8.74 -12.79 5.80
CA HIS A 39 -8.88 -12.53 7.22
C HIS A 39 -10.08 -11.57 7.40
N SER A 40 -11.29 -12.08 7.17
CA SER A 40 -12.52 -11.30 7.34
C SER A 40 -12.89 -11.07 8.81
N ASP A 41 -12.19 -11.71 9.74
CA ASP A 41 -12.37 -11.54 11.17
C ASP A 41 -11.53 -10.35 11.70
N PRO A 42 -12.16 -9.23 12.09
CA PRO A 42 -11.48 -8.04 12.58
C PRO A 42 -10.84 -8.23 13.96
N SER A 43 -11.04 -9.38 14.62
CA SER A 43 -10.35 -9.74 15.86
C SER A 43 -8.93 -10.26 15.63
N LEU A 44 -8.57 -10.58 14.38
CA LEU A 44 -7.26 -11.10 14.03
C LEU A 44 -6.16 -10.04 14.10
N ASP A 45 -5.06 -10.41 14.75
CA ASP A 45 -3.87 -9.59 14.91
C ASP A 45 -3.18 -9.37 13.55
N ALA A 46 -2.53 -8.22 13.35
CA ALA A 46 -1.80 -7.92 12.12
C ALA A 46 -0.68 -8.93 11.80
N SER A 47 -0.17 -9.66 12.80
CA SER A 47 0.79 -10.77 12.65
C SER A 47 0.24 -11.96 11.87
N THR A 48 -1.09 -12.09 11.71
CA THR A 48 -1.69 -13.13 10.89
C THR A 48 -1.72 -12.78 9.41
N LEU A 49 -1.43 -11.51 9.05
CA LEU A 49 -1.39 -11.09 7.66
C LEU A 49 -0.12 -11.63 7.00
N GLU A 50 -0.25 -12.14 5.77
CA GLU A 50 0.89 -12.58 4.95
C GLU A 50 1.94 -11.47 4.78
N TRP A 51 1.47 -10.21 4.78
CA TRP A 51 2.32 -9.05 4.75
C TRP A 51 1.57 -7.81 5.27
N CYS A 52 2.29 -6.88 5.90
CA CYS A 52 1.77 -5.55 6.18
C CYS A 52 2.89 -4.49 6.26
N CYS A 53 2.49 -3.23 6.16
CA CYS A 53 3.34 -2.08 6.46
C CYS A 53 2.59 -1.07 7.35
N THR A 54 3.28 -0.04 7.83
CA THR A 54 2.69 0.98 8.73
C THR A 54 2.07 2.15 7.97
N THR A 55 1.13 2.85 8.60
CA THR A 55 0.56 4.11 8.08
C THR A 55 1.66 5.15 7.76
N ASN A 56 2.74 5.21 8.56
CA ASN A 56 3.86 6.10 8.29
C ASN A 56 4.56 5.79 6.95
N THR A 57 4.64 4.52 6.57
CA THR A 57 5.15 4.11 5.26
C THR A 57 4.28 4.65 4.15
N ILE A 58 2.95 4.51 4.27
CA ILE A 58 1.98 5.02 3.29
C ILE A 58 2.07 6.54 3.18
N PHE A 59 2.04 7.27 4.30
CA PHE A 59 2.17 8.73 4.29
C PHE A 59 3.48 9.22 3.69
N ALA A 60 4.58 8.48 3.87
CA ALA A 60 5.84 8.82 3.22
C ALA A 60 5.75 8.65 1.69
N LEU A 61 5.13 7.57 1.21
CA LEU A 61 4.94 7.32 -0.22
C LEU A 61 3.96 8.31 -0.88
N VAL A 62 2.91 8.70 -0.16
CA VAL A 62 1.92 9.69 -0.59
C VAL A 62 2.57 11.07 -0.74
N ARG A 63 3.29 11.53 0.29
CA ARG A 63 4.01 12.82 0.23
C ARG A 63 5.07 12.88 -0.87
N ARG A 64 5.57 11.72 -1.32
CA ARG A 64 6.56 11.61 -2.40
C ARG A 64 5.93 11.40 -3.78
N GLY A 65 4.60 11.33 -3.87
CA GLY A 65 3.90 11.20 -5.15
C GLY A 65 4.08 9.83 -5.82
N PHE A 66 4.23 8.77 -5.03
CA PHE A 66 4.19 7.39 -5.53
C PHE A 66 2.81 6.75 -5.34
N MET A 67 2.09 7.18 -4.30
CA MET A 67 0.75 6.71 -3.98
C MET A 67 -0.18 7.90 -3.76
N MET A 68 -1.46 7.67 -3.93
CA MET A 68 -2.55 8.59 -3.62
C MET A 68 -3.42 7.95 -2.55
N MET A 69 -3.81 8.72 -1.54
CA MET A 69 -4.85 8.28 -0.60
C MET A 69 -6.21 8.41 -1.28
N ASP A 70 -6.93 7.30 -1.42
CA ASP A 70 -8.29 7.33 -1.97
C ASP A 70 -9.28 7.75 -0.88
N ASN A 71 -9.08 7.21 0.33
CA ASN A 71 -9.77 7.56 1.56
C ASN A 71 -8.92 7.08 2.75
N TRP A 72 -9.43 7.19 3.98
CA TRP A 72 -8.67 6.76 5.17
C TRP A 72 -8.38 5.25 5.22
N GLU A 73 -9.18 4.45 4.52
CA GLU A 73 -9.10 2.99 4.52
C GLU A 73 -8.39 2.41 3.29
N SER A 74 -8.05 3.22 2.28
CA SER A 74 -7.35 2.74 1.09
C SER A 74 -6.48 3.77 0.38
N CYS A 75 -5.45 3.27 -0.29
CA CYS A 75 -4.56 4.07 -1.14
C CYS A 75 -4.17 3.29 -2.40
N SER A 76 -3.92 4.03 -3.47
CA SER A 76 -3.63 3.48 -4.79
C SER A 76 -2.33 4.03 -5.35
N LEU A 77 -1.63 3.25 -6.18
CA LEU A 77 -0.46 3.71 -6.90
C LEU A 77 -0.83 4.85 -7.85
N ILE A 78 -0.02 5.89 -7.84
CA ILE A 78 -0.09 6.89 -8.90
C ILE A 78 0.54 6.25 -10.13
N HIS A 79 -0.28 5.92 -11.12
CA HIS A 79 0.22 5.62 -12.45
C HIS A 79 0.86 6.90 -12.98
N ARG A 80 2.18 7.00 -12.86
CA ARG A 80 2.92 7.93 -13.70
C ARG A 80 2.75 7.38 -15.10
N GLY A 81 1.77 7.93 -15.82
CA GLY A 81 1.73 7.78 -17.26
C GLY A 81 3.14 8.04 -17.76
N ILE A 82 3.72 7.06 -18.43
CA ILE A 82 4.80 7.34 -19.35
C ILE A 82 4.17 8.38 -20.26
N VAL A 83 4.59 9.64 -20.14
CA VAL A 83 4.50 10.54 -21.28
C VAL A 83 5.46 9.86 -22.25
N GLN A 84 4.87 9.05 -23.13
CA GLN A 84 5.55 8.51 -24.28
C GLN A 84 5.81 9.75 -25.11
N GLU A 85 6.99 10.36 -24.93
CA GLU A 85 7.49 11.31 -25.90
C GLU A 85 7.65 10.52 -27.19
N ASP A 86 6.66 10.67 -28.07
CA ASP A 86 6.75 10.27 -29.46
C ASP A 86 8.01 10.90 -30.07
N LEU A 87 8.97 10.05 -30.44
CA LEU A 87 10.07 10.35 -31.35
C LEU A 87 10.15 9.23 -32.39
#